data_AF-A0A367KKL0-F1
#
_entry.id   AF-A0A367KKL0-F1
#
_cell.length_a   1.000
_cell.length_b   1.000
_cell.length_c   1.000
_cell.angle_alpha   90.00
_cell.angle_beta   90.00
_cell.angle_gamma   90.00
#
_symmetry.space_group_name_H-M   'P 1'
#
loop_
_entity.id
_entity.type
_entity.pdbx_description
1 polymer ?
#
loop_
_entity_poly.entity_id
_entity_poly.type
_entity_poly.pdbx_seq_one_letter_code
_entity_poly.pdbx_strand_id
1 'polypeptide(L)'
;MIPFYAEELGNINILRATVWTEKDINLAESLEVKTNILSFNSKTIADVSTVGLSISAENLVVSHINNTGNDLRAWEVKIYLTGRNQQLRSQQTEAKEWWNTTYLKSRVDECEAFTCKMCKTPLFSVDKEYKLKDLPSEHWYELIECWICHETNPDEHRTRMKPILARPQLILVGSTYFLLHTDDISKENIEIDKEVSKRLDWGRGTITKWTAVNCKSCQHAVGEGQFCMEGKKNFNSPAYLHLLKTNK
;
A
#
# COMPACT_ATOMS: atom_id res chain seq x y z
N MET A 1 21.61 -30.00 2.99
CA MET A 1 20.91 -28.81 3.54
C MET A 1 19.45 -29.02 3.19
N ILE A 2 18.51 -28.92 4.13
CA ILE A 2 17.08 -29.17 3.84
C ILE A 2 16.55 -27.89 3.19
N PRO A 3 16.11 -27.92 1.91
CA PRO A 3 15.52 -26.73 1.30
C PRO A 3 14.27 -26.33 2.09
N PHE A 4 14.16 -25.03 2.37
CA PHE A 4 13.14 -24.47 3.24
C PHE A 4 12.74 -23.09 2.73
N TYR A 5 11.44 -22.88 2.59
CA TYR A 5 10.83 -21.57 2.38
C TYR A 5 9.78 -21.37 3.46
N ALA A 6 9.67 -20.16 4.01
CA ALA A 6 8.59 -19.83 4.93
C ALA A 6 8.06 -18.42 4.68
N GLU A 7 6.75 -18.29 4.86
CA GLU A 7 6.03 -17.04 4.80
C GLU A 7 5.14 -16.88 6.03
N GLU A 8 5.09 -15.65 6.54
CA GLU A 8 4.17 -15.27 7.61
C GLU A 8 2.82 -14.91 7.01
N LEU A 9 1.77 -15.64 7.40
CA LEU A 9 0.37 -15.32 7.10
C LEU A 9 -0.24 -14.62 8.32
N GLY A 10 0.12 -13.35 8.50
CA GLY A 10 -0.28 -12.54 9.67
C GLY A 10 -1.79 -12.44 9.87
N ASN A 11 -2.57 -12.61 8.80
CA ASN A 11 -4.04 -12.53 8.81
C ASN A 11 -4.75 -13.67 9.52
N ILE A 12 -4.07 -14.80 9.61
CA ILE A 12 -4.57 -16.00 10.27
C ILE A 12 -3.61 -16.49 11.35
N ASN A 13 -2.61 -15.67 11.70
CA ASN A 13 -1.55 -15.98 12.67
C ASN A 13 -0.89 -17.33 12.42
N ILE A 14 -0.57 -17.63 11.15
CA ILE A 14 0.08 -18.87 10.76
C ILE A 14 1.41 -18.55 10.09
N LEU A 15 2.48 -19.18 10.56
CA LEU A 15 3.69 -19.36 9.77
C LEU A 15 3.47 -20.56 8.85
N ARG A 16 3.50 -20.33 7.55
CA ARG A 16 3.45 -21.39 6.55
C ARG A 16 4.86 -21.65 6.04
N ALA A 17 5.32 -22.88 6.16
CA ALA A 17 6.60 -23.32 5.64
C ALA A 17 6.43 -24.42 4.61
N THR A 18 7.25 -24.38 3.57
CA THR A 18 7.43 -25.47 2.61
C THR A 18 8.79 -26.09 2.84
N VAL A 19 8.80 -27.39 3.09
CA VAL A 19 10.01 -28.17 3.39
C VAL A 19 10.14 -29.27 2.34
N TRP A 20 11.32 -29.43 1.77
CA TRP A 20 11.60 -30.51 0.81
C TRP A 20 12.45 -31.60 1.44
N THR A 21 11.99 -32.84 1.36
CA THR A 21 12.69 -34.04 1.87
C THR A 21 12.88 -35.08 0.78
N GLU A 22 13.71 -36.09 1.02
CA GLU A 22 13.78 -37.28 0.17
C GLU A 22 12.47 -38.10 0.27
N LYS A 23 12.18 -38.97 -0.72
CA LYS A 23 10.89 -39.69 -0.85
C LYS A 23 10.62 -40.72 0.25
N ASP A 24 11.67 -41.24 0.87
CA ASP A 24 11.66 -42.19 1.98
C ASP A 24 11.44 -41.49 3.34
N ILE A 25 11.59 -40.17 3.39
CA ILE A 25 11.41 -39.38 4.61
C ILE A 25 9.95 -38.96 4.79
N ASN A 26 9.38 -39.29 5.95
CA ASN A 26 8.10 -38.75 6.42
C ASN A 26 8.33 -37.58 7.36
N LEU A 27 8.14 -36.35 6.87
CA LEU A 27 8.33 -35.15 7.68
C LEU A 27 7.32 -35.07 8.83
N ALA A 28 6.09 -35.53 8.63
CA ALA A 28 5.02 -35.42 9.63
C ALA A 28 5.33 -36.19 10.92
N GLU A 29 6.14 -37.25 10.84
CA GLU A 29 6.49 -38.09 12.00
C GLU A 29 7.72 -37.58 12.77
N SER A 30 8.57 -36.77 12.12
CA SER A 30 9.91 -36.43 12.64
C SER A 30 10.15 -34.93 12.81
N LEU A 31 9.15 -34.09 12.47
CA LEU A 31 9.22 -32.65 12.65
C LEU A 31 8.89 -32.29 14.10
N GLU A 32 9.81 -31.57 14.74
CA GLU A 32 9.65 -31.08 16.11
C GLU A 32 9.72 -29.55 16.15
N VAL A 33 8.79 -28.94 16.88
CA VAL A 33 8.79 -27.51 17.20
C VAL A 33 9.09 -27.35 18.69
N LYS A 34 10.26 -26.80 19.04
CA LYS A 34 10.67 -26.55 20.42
C LYS A 34 11.19 -25.12 20.55
N THR A 35 10.58 -24.32 21.43
CA THR A 35 11.11 -22.99 21.79
C THR A 35 11.43 -22.10 20.58
N ASN A 36 10.48 -21.96 19.65
CA ASN A 36 10.66 -21.21 18.39
C ASN A 36 11.64 -21.80 17.38
N ILE A 37 12.10 -23.03 17.59
CA ILE A 37 13.00 -23.74 16.69
C ILE A 37 12.22 -24.85 15.98
N LEU A 38 12.26 -24.83 14.65
CA LEU A 38 11.82 -25.91 13.80
C LEU A 38 12.98 -26.87 13.58
N SER A 39 12.81 -28.13 13.96
CA SER A 39 13.85 -29.15 13.86
C SER A 39 13.31 -30.43 13.24
N PHE A 40 14.19 -31.16 12.58
CA PHE A 40 13.89 -32.45 11.95
C PHE A 40 15.07 -33.39 12.20
N ASN A 41 14.81 -34.58 12.75
CA ASN A 41 15.85 -35.54 13.15
C ASN A 41 16.98 -34.89 13.98
N SER A 42 16.59 -34.08 14.98
CA SER A 42 17.52 -33.31 15.83
C SER A 42 18.40 -32.27 15.12
N LYS A 43 18.13 -31.99 13.83
CA LYS A 43 18.77 -30.92 13.08
C LYS A 43 17.86 -29.71 13.01
N THR A 44 18.38 -28.54 13.38
CA THR A 44 17.68 -27.27 13.21
C THR A 44 17.47 -26.97 11.73
N ILE A 45 16.20 -26.84 11.33
CA ILE A 45 15.79 -26.34 10.01
C ILE A 45 15.77 -24.82 10.05
N ALA A 46 15.12 -24.24 11.05
CA ALA A 46 14.97 -22.79 11.20
C ALA A 46 14.79 -22.41 12.68
N ASP A 47 15.36 -21.26 13.07
CA ASP A 47 15.05 -20.59 14.33
C ASP A 47 14.27 -19.31 14.00
N VAL A 48 12.97 -19.31 14.28
CA VAL A 48 12.08 -18.19 13.91
C VAL A 48 12.19 -17.01 14.86
N SER A 49 12.86 -17.17 16.01
CA SER A 49 13.12 -16.06 16.92
C SER A 49 14.06 -15.01 16.31
N THR A 50 14.93 -15.44 15.38
CA THR A 50 15.86 -14.56 14.64
C THR A 50 15.14 -13.50 13.79
N VAL A 51 13.88 -13.74 13.43
CA VAL A 51 13.02 -12.82 12.68
C VAL A 51 11.91 -12.22 13.54
N GLY A 52 12.03 -12.33 14.87
CA GLY A 52 11.08 -11.74 15.82
C GLY A 52 9.72 -12.45 15.90
N LEU A 53 9.63 -13.69 15.42
CA LEU A 53 8.41 -14.50 15.52
C LEU A 53 8.45 -15.41 16.75
N SER A 54 7.26 -15.73 17.26
CA SER A 54 7.05 -16.75 18.28
C SER A 54 6.00 -17.74 17.80
N ILE A 55 6.25 -19.04 17.96
CA ILE A 55 5.42 -20.13 17.43
C ILE A 55 5.06 -21.13 18.54
N SER A 56 3.91 -21.80 18.38
CA SER A 56 3.47 -22.91 19.23
C SER A 56 3.31 -24.21 18.44
N ALA A 57 3.66 -25.32 19.09
CA ALA A 57 3.45 -26.67 18.58
C ALA A 57 1.99 -27.15 18.72
N GLU A 58 1.17 -26.45 19.51
CA GLU A 58 -0.18 -26.91 19.94
C GLU A 58 -1.17 -27.13 18.78
N ASN A 59 -0.89 -26.59 17.59
CA ASN A 59 -1.71 -26.76 16.40
C ASN A 59 -0.84 -26.94 15.13
N LEU A 60 0.29 -27.63 15.26
CA LEU A 60 1.16 -27.95 14.13
C LEU A 60 0.41 -28.84 13.12
N VAL A 61 0.26 -28.36 11.88
CA VAL A 61 -0.30 -29.16 10.78
C VAL A 61 0.79 -29.41 9.76
N VAL A 62 1.04 -30.67 9.44
CA VAL A 62 1.98 -31.09 8.39
C VAL A 62 1.20 -31.88 7.35
N SER A 63 1.23 -31.44 6.11
CA SER A 63 0.53 -32.07 4.99
C SER A 63 1.44 -32.22 3.78
N HIS A 64 1.16 -33.25 2.97
CA HIS A 64 1.87 -33.47 1.72
C HIS A 64 1.33 -32.54 0.62
N ILE A 65 2.23 -31.97 -0.18
CA ILE A 65 1.87 -31.25 -1.40
C ILE A 65 2.04 -32.21 -2.57
N ASN A 66 0.94 -32.51 -3.29
CA ASN A 66 1.00 -33.33 -4.50
C ASN A 66 1.80 -32.61 -5.58
N ASN A 67 3.08 -32.97 -5.71
CA ASN A 67 3.97 -32.39 -6.70
C ASN A 67 4.33 -33.44 -7.76
N THR A 68 4.35 -33.03 -9.03
CA THR A 68 4.53 -33.93 -10.19
C THR A 68 5.97 -33.96 -10.73
N GLY A 69 6.96 -33.45 -10.00
CA GLY A 69 8.35 -33.40 -10.46
C GLY A 69 9.42 -33.61 -9.37
N ASN A 70 10.48 -34.34 -9.75
CA ASN A 70 11.76 -34.63 -9.05
C ASN A 70 11.76 -35.57 -7.83
N ASP A 71 12.97 -35.99 -7.44
CA ASP A 71 13.29 -36.94 -6.35
C ASP A 71 13.02 -36.43 -4.93
N LEU A 72 12.52 -35.20 -4.79
CA LEU A 72 12.19 -34.59 -3.51
C LEU A 72 10.68 -34.49 -3.31
N ARG A 73 10.22 -34.82 -2.11
CA ARG A 73 8.85 -34.68 -1.64
C ARG A 73 8.69 -33.33 -0.94
N ALA A 74 7.67 -32.57 -1.35
CA ALA A 74 7.34 -31.28 -0.75
C ALA A 74 6.28 -31.44 0.35
N TRP A 75 6.51 -30.79 1.48
CA TRP A 75 5.62 -30.78 2.64
C TRP A 75 5.22 -29.35 2.97
N GLU A 76 3.93 -29.17 3.22
CA GLU A 76 3.38 -27.95 3.79
C GLU A 76 3.32 -28.10 5.31
N VAL A 77 3.93 -27.17 6.02
CA VAL A 77 3.92 -27.07 7.47
C VAL A 77 3.21 -25.77 7.85
N LYS A 78 2.17 -25.85 8.69
CA LYS A 78 1.47 -24.71 9.25
C LYS A 78 1.65 -24.69 10.75
N ILE A 79 2.18 -23.58 11.27
CA ILE A 79 2.48 -23.39 12.68
C ILE A 79 1.80 -22.11 13.14
N TYR A 80 1.11 -22.15 14.27
CA TYR A 80 0.43 -20.98 14.80
C TYR A 80 1.40 -20.07 15.54
N LEU A 81 1.30 -18.77 15.29
CA LEU A 81 2.07 -17.73 15.95
C LEU A 81 1.51 -17.45 17.36
N THR A 82 2.37 -17.34 18.36
CA THR A 82 2.02 -16.97 19.73
C THR A 82 2.45 -15.54 20.03
N GLY A 83 1.65 -14.80 20.80
CA GLY A 83 2.05 -13.49 21.33
C GLY A 83 1.72 -12.27 20.47
N ARG A 84 0.92 -12.39 19.40
CA ARG A 84 0.38 -11.22 18.69
C ARG A 84 -1.05 -10.92 19.17
N ASN A 85 -1.25 -9.69 19.62
CA ASN A 85 -2.58 -9.11 19.83
C ASN A 85 -3.31 -9.19 18.49
N GLN A 86 -4.50 -9.82 18.46
CA GLN A 86 -5.28 -9.98 17.24
C GLN A 86 -5.58 -8.59 16.66
N GLN A 87 -4.82 -8.14 15.66
CA GLN A 87 -5.34 -7.09 14.79
C GLN A 87 -6.47 -7.73 14.00
N LEU A 88 -7.68 -7.25 14.29
CA LEU A 88 -8.92 -7.61 13.60
C LEU A 88 -8.66 -7.64 12.09
N ARG A 89 -9.24 -8.64 11.43
CA ARG A 89 -9.08 -8.94 9.99
C ARG A 89 -9.30 -7.72 9.07
N SER A 90 -9.96 -6.67 9.55
CA SER A 90 -10.16 -5.39 8.87
C SER A 90 -8.90 -4.52 8.76
N GLN A 91 -7.89 -4.71 9.61
CA GLN A 91 -6.70 -3.83 9.67
C GLN A 91 -5.49 -4.37 8.87
N GLN A 92 -5.58 -5.55 8.26
CA GLN A 92 -4.39 -6.23 7.72
C GLN A 92 -4.16 -6.03 6.22
N THR A 93 -5.15 -5.52 5.49
CA THR A 93 -4.99 -4.97 4.14
C THR A 93 -4.78 -3.47 4.14
N GLU A 94 -4.91 -2.81 5.29
CA GLU A 94 -4.67 -1.38 5.39
C GLU A 94 -3.16 -1.17 5.34
N ALA A 95 -2.69 -0.53 4.26
CA ALA A 95 -1.34 0.02 4.21
C ALA A 95 -1.07 0.72 5.54
N LYS A 96 0.10 0.48 6.16
CA LYS A 96 0.49 1.07 7.43
C LYS A 96 0.05 2.54 7.43
N GLU A 97 -0.94 2.88 8.25
CA GLU A 97 -1.47 4.24 8.29
C GLU A 97 -0.37 5.14 8.86
N TRP A 98 0.23 5.99 8.01
CA TRP A 98 1.32 6.86 8.44
C TRP A 98 0.79 8.11 9.13
N TRP A 99 -0.46 8.47 8.85
CA TRP A 99 -1.14 9.64 9.38
C TRP A 99 -2.65 9.49 9.25
N ASN A 100 -3.37 10.13 10.16
CA ASN A 100 -4.79 10.43 10.07
C ASN A 100 -5.03 11.89 10.47
N THR A 101 -6.24 12.39 10.28
CA THR A 101 -6.56 13.78 10.60
C THR A 101 -6.32 14.12 12.07
N THR A 102 -6.54 13.17 12.99
CA THR A 102 -6.30 13.38 14.42
C THR A 102 -4.81 13.62 14.69
N TYR A 103 -3.94 12.79 14.09
CA TYR A 103 -2.50 12.94 14.16
C TYR A 103 -2.04 14.29 13.61
N LEU A 104 -2.53 14.70 12.43
CA LEU A 104 -2.14 15.96 11.79
C LEU A 104 -2.65 17.19 12.54
N LYS A 105 -3.87 17.14 13.09
CA LYS A 105 -4.43 18.21 13.94
C LYS A 105 -3.64 18.41 15.22
N SER A 106 -3.03 17.35 15.77
CA SER A 106 -2.15 17.45 16.95
C SER A 106 -0.76 18.04 16.63
N ARG A 107 -0.46 18.23 15.34
CA ARG A 107 0.84 18.66 14.80
C ARG A 107 0.69 19.87 13.86
N VAL A 108 -0.34 20.70 14.07
CA VAL A 108 -0.64 21.85 13.19
C VAL A 108 0.55 22.79 13.06
N ASP A 109 1.30 23.01 14.15
CA ASP A 109 2.53 23.80 14.18
C ASP A 109 3.65 23.22 13.27
N GLU A 110 3.63 21.92 12.98
CA GLU A 110 4.55 21.26 12.03
C GLU A 110 3.98 21.22 10.60
N CYS A 111 2.68 21.51 10.43
CA CYS A 111 1.97 21.51 9.15
C CYS A 111 1.89 22.89 8.49
N GLU A 112 2.35 23.96 9.16
CA GLU A 112 2.27 25.36 8.67
C GLU A 112 2.98 25.60 7.33
N ALA A 113 3.84 24.67 6.87
CA ALA A 113 4.25 24.64 5.49
C ALA A 113 4.55 23.21 5.04
N PHE A 114 3.66 22.65 4.23
CA PHE A 114 4.03 21.53 3.39
C PHE A 114 5.10 22.00 2.39
N THR A 115 6.31 21.51 2.58
CA THR A 115 7.49 21.93 1.82
C THR A 115 8.09 20.77 1.05
N CYS A 116 8.82 21.08 -0.02
CA CYS A 116 9.63 20.09 -0.71
C CYS A 116 10.64 19.49 0.27
N LYS A 117 10.66 18.17 0.41
CA LYS A 117 11.59 17.49 1.31
C LYS A 117 13.05 17.86 1.04
N MET A 118 13.41 18.02 -0.23
CA MET A 118 14.79 18.24 -0.70
C MET A 118 15.29 19.67 -0.51
N CYS A 119 14.49 20.68 -0.89
CA CYS A 119 14.92 22.08 -0.91
C CYS A 119 14.11 23.01 0.00
N LYS A 120 13.12 22.47 0.72
CA LYS A 120 12.23 23.20 1.63
C LYS A 120 11.36 24.29 0.98
N THR A 121 11.32 24.38 -0.36
CA THR A 121 10.41 25.28 -1.06
C THR A 121 8.95 24.95 -0.69
N PRO A 122 8.12 25.94 -0.32
CA PRO A 122 6.72 25.72 0.01
C PRO A 122 5.96 25.24 -1.23
N LEU A 123 5.19 24.17 -1.07
CA LEU A 123 4.40 23.57 -2.15
C LEU A 123 2.93 24.04 -2.11
N PHE A 124 2.56 24.79 -1.09
CA PHE A 124 1.19 25.16 -0.74
C PHE A 124 1.06 26.64 -0.43
N SER A 125 -0.16 27.14 -0.60
CA SER A 125 -0.53 28.47 -0.16
C SER A 125 -0.50 28.57 1.37
N VAL A 126 0.48 29.28 1.91
CA VAL A 126 0.65 29.46 3.36
C VAL A 126 -0.39 30.41 3.98
N ASP A 127 -1.11 31.19 3.16
CA ASP A 127 -2.05 32.22 3.62
C ASP A 127 -3.49 31.69 3.83
N LYS A 128 -3.70 30.37 3.86
CA LYS A 128 -5.04 29.76 3.93
C LYS A 128 -5.17 28.84 5.13
N GLU A 129 -6.35 28.87 5.75
CA GLU A 129 -6.73 27.86 6.74
C GLU A 129 -7.27 26.60 6.02
N TYR A 130 -6.76 25.44 6.40
CA TYR A 130 -7.09 24.16 5.78
C TYR A 130 -7.92 23.27 6.70
N LYS A 131 -9.03 22.75 6.18
CA LYS A 131 -9.79 21.68 6.82
C LYS A 131 -9.17 20.33 6.45
N LEU A 132 -8.93 19.48 7.44
CA LEU A 132 -8.44 18.11 7.23
C LEU A 132 -9.61 17.12 7.39
N LYS A 133 -9.78 16.21 6.43
CA LYS A 133 -10.73 15.08 6.50
C LYS A 133 -10.04 13.80 6.06
N ASP A 134 -10.28 12.70 6.78
CA ASP A 134 -9.78 11.39 6.37
C ASP A 134 -10.52 10.94 5.10
N LEU A 135 -9.81 10.29 4.20
CA LEU A 135 -10.44 9.56 3.11
C LEU A 135 -11.21 8.37 3.70
N PRO A 136 -12.44 8.11 3.24
CA PRO A 136 -13.25 7.02 3.78
C PRO A 136 -12.66 5.63 3.51
N SER A 137 -11.91 5.46 2.42
CA SER A 137 -11.12 4.26 2.09
C SER A 137 -10.13 4.57 0.96
N GLU A 138 -8.95 3.95 1.01
CA GLU A 138 -7.94 3.96 -0.07
C GLU A 138 -8.50 3.34 -1.36
N HIS A 139 -9.39 2.35 -1.22
CA HIS A 139 -10.00 1.58 -2.31
C HIS A 139 -11.41 2.08 -2.67
N TRP A 140 -11.77 3.29 -2.27
CA TRP A 140 -13.12 3.84 -2.48
C TRP A 140 -13.66 3.63 -3.91
N TYR A 141 -12.81 3.85 -4.92
CA TYR A 141 -13.23 3.71 -6.32
C TYR A 141 -13.51 2.25 -6.69
N GLU A 142 -12.62 1.33 -6.29
CA GLU A 142 -12.77 -0.12 -6.51
C GLU A 142 -13.98 -0.68 -5.76
N LEU A 143 -14.26 -0.15 -4.57
CA LEU A 143 -15.42 -0.53 -3.75
C LEU A 143 -16.74 -0.07 -4.40
N ILE A 144 -16.79 1.13 -5.00
CA ILE A 144 -17.97 1.55 -5.78
C ILE A 144 -18.15 0.66 -7.01
N GLU A 145 -17.07 0.36 -7.74
CA GLU A 145 -17.13 -0.51 -8.92
C GLU A 145 -17.70 -1.88 -8.61
N CYS A 146 -17.29 -2.47 -7.48
CA CYS A 146 -17.82 -3.76 -7.01
C CYS A 146 -19.28 -3.69 -6.53
N TRP A 147 -19.76 -2.52 -6.10
CA TRP A 147 -21.09 -2.40 -5.46
C TRP A 147 -22.24 -2.19 -6.45
N ILE A 148 -21.96 -1.72 -7.67
CA ILE A 148 -22.98 -1.29 -8.64
C ILE A 148 -23.19 -2.31 -9.78
N CYS A 149 -22.60 -3.51 -9.70
CA CYS A 149 -22.68 -4.56 -10.75
C CYS A 149 -24.09 -5.07 -11.12
N HIS A 150 -25.17 -4.52 -10.57
CA HIS A 150 -26.56 -4.88 -10.91
C HIS A 150 -27.42 -3.72 -11.42
N GLU A 151 -26.86 -2.53 -11.68
CA GLU A 151 -27.67 -1.37 -12.06
C GLU A 151 -27.85 -1.25 -13.59
N THR A 152 -29.10 -1.20 -14.04
CA THR A 152 -29.50 -1.31 -15.46
C THR A 152 -29.40 -0.02 -16.27
N ASN A 153 -29.05 1.13 -15.67
CA ASN A 153 -28.99 2.42 -16.34
C ASN A 153 -27.55 3.02 -16.35
N PRO A 154 -26.87 3.06 -17.51
CA PRO A 154 -25.49 3.56 -17.64
C PRO A 154 -25.29 5.04 -17.27
N ASP A 155 -26.33 5.88 -17.41
CA ASP A 155 -26.20 7.32 -17.11
C ASP A 155 -26.30 7.61 -15.61
N GLU A 156 -27.12 6.83 -14.89
CA GLU A 156 -27.14 6.85 -13.41
C GLU A 156 -25.84 6.29 -12.83
N HIS A 157 -25.30 5.23 -13.45
CA HIS A 157 -23.99 4.65 -13.12
C HIS A 157 -22.87 5.70 -13.19
N ARG A 158 -22.80 6.48 -14.28
CA ARG A 158 -21.82 7.57 -14.43
C ARG A 158 -21.98 8.68 -13.39
N THR A 159 -23.22 8.98 -13.00
CA THR A 159 -23.50 10.06 -12.05
C THR A 159 -23.10 9.68 -10.61
N ARG A 160 -23.21 8.38 -10.27
CA ARG A 160 -22.85 7.84 -8.95
C ARG A 160 -21.34 7.52 -8.82
N MET A 161 -20.67 7.18 -9.92
CA MET A 161 -19.21 6.96 -9.97
C MET A 161 -18.39 8.26 -10.00
N LYS A 162 -18.77 9.27 -9.22
CA LYS A 162 -17.96 10.49 -9.12
C LYS A 162 -16.78 10.24 -8.18
N PRO A 163 -15.54 10.51 -8.62
CA PRO A 163 -14.38 10.39 -7.74
C PRO A 163 -14.55 11.34 -6.55
N ILE A 164 -14.04 10.95 -5.37
CA ILE A 164 -13.96 11.87 -4.24
C ILE A 164 -12.92 12.92 -4.61
N LEU A 165 -13.38 14.13 -4.87
CA LEU A 165 -12.51 15.24 -5.23
C LEU A 165 -12.22 16.11 -4.01
N ALA A 166 -10.95 16.45 -3.83
CA ALA A 166 -10.55 17.53 -2.94
C ALA A 166 -11.19 18.85 -3.40
N ARG A 167 -11.59 19.68 -2.45
CA ARG A 167 -12.15 21.02 -2.68
C ARG A 167 -11.14 22.06 -2.21
N PRO A 168 -11.21 23.32 -2.68
CA PRO A 168 -10.40 24.38 -2.12
C PRO A 168 -10.49 24.41 -0.58
N GLN A 169 -9.35 24.60 0.09
CA GLN A 169 -9.18 24.62 1.55
C GLN A 169 -9.60 23.32 2.27
N LEU A 170 -9.71 22.21 1.54
CA LEU A 170 -9.99 20.88 2.10
C LEU A 170 -8.90 19.90 1.66
N ILE A 171 -8.08 19.47 2.62
CA ILE A 171 -7.10 18.41 2.44
C ILE A 171 -7.76 17.09 2.82
N LEU A 172 -7.80 16.15 1.88
CA LEU A 172 -8.19 14.78 2.17
C LEU A 172 -6.95 13.98 2.52
N VAL A 173 -6.99 13.27 3.64
CA VAL A 173 -5.87 12.54 4.21
C VAL A 173 -6.07 11.06 3.92
N GLY A 174 -5.27 10.51 3.01
CA GLY A 174 -5.16 9.06 2.82
C GLY A 174 -4.09 8.48 3.75
N SER A 175 -3.95 7.16 3.77
CA SER A 175 -3.01 6.45 4.63
C SER A 175 -1.53 6.82 4.38
N THR A 176 -1.20 7.12 3.12
CA THR A 176 0.16 7.37 2.62
C THR A 176 0.28 8.61 1.75
N TYR A 177 -0.80 9.37 1.57
CA TYR A 177 -0.86 10.55 0.72
C TYR A 177 -1.88 11.58 1.17
N PHE A 178 -1.88 12.71 0.48
CA PHE A 178 -2.88 13.76 0.62
C PHE A 178 -3.54 14.01 -0.74
N LEU A 179 -4.83 14.33 -0.77
CA LEU A 179 -5.49 14.90 -1.95
C LEU A 179 -5.84 16.34 -1.69
N LEU A 180 -5.54 17.14 -2.71
CA LEU A 180 -5.50 18.59 -2.62
C LEU A 180 -6.12 19.18 -3.88
N HIS A 181 -6.70 20.35 -3.72
CA HIS A 181 -7.21 21.10 -4.85
C HIS A 181 -6.11 21.97 -5.46
N THR A 182 -6.15 22.17 -6.78
CA THR A 182 -5.16 22.99 -7.51
C THR A 182 -5.02 24.41 -7.02
N ASP A 183 -6.09 24.97 -6.45
CA ASP A 183 -6.08 26.36 -5.99
C ASP A 183 -5.32 26.53 -4.69
N ASP A 184 -4.97 25.43 -4.02
CA ASP A 184 -4.22 25.41 -2.78
C ASP A 184 -2.75 25.06 -2.98
N ILE A 185 -2.37 24.72 -4.22
CA ILE A 185 -1.02 24.42 -4.63
C ILE A 185 -0.32 25.69 -5.11
N SER A 186 0.93 25.89 -4.70
CA SER A 186 1.81 26.94 -5.23
C SER A 186 2.22 26.64 -6.66
N LYS A 187 1.45 27.14 -7.64
CA LYS A 187 1.68 26.95 -9.09
C LYS A 187 3.05 27.49 -9.53
N GLU A 188 3.62 28.43 -8.80
CA GLU A 188 4.95 28.98 -8.97
C GLU A 188 6.08 28.02 -8.54
N ASN A 189 5.78 27.03 -7.70
CA ASN A 189 6.77 26.13 -7.09
C ASN A 189 6.67 24.67 -7.59
N ILE A 190 5.62 24.32 -8.32
CA ILE A 190 5.39 22.98 -8.88
C ILE A 190 5.28 23.05 -10.41
N GLU A 191 5.86 22.07 -11.10
CA GLU A 191 5.67 21.85 -12.55
C GLU A 191 5.43 20.39 -12.87
N ILE A 192 4.83 20.13 -14.03
CA ILE A 192 4.67 18.77 -14.57
C ILE A 192 6.04 18.23 -14.97
N ASP A 193 6.30 16.95 -14.70
CA ASP A 193 7.48 16.27 -15.21
C ASP A 193 7.47 16.26 -16.75
N LYS A 194 8.45 16.96 -17.34
CA LYS A 194 8.53 17.18 -18.80
C LYS A 194 8.78 15.88 -19.56
N GLU A 195 9.51 14.93 -18.97
CA GLU A 195 9.85 13.66 -19.63
C GLU A 195 8.67 12.69 -19.58
N VAL A 196 7.93 12.65 -18.47
CA VAL A 196 6.69 11.88 -18.38
C VAL A 196 5.61 12.49 -19.27
N SER A 197 5.47 13.82 -19.28
CA SER A 197 4.47 14.53 -20.08
C SER A 197 4.61 14.28 -21.58
N LYS A 198 5.84 14.25 -22.12
CA LYS A 198 6.10 13.93 -23.54
C LYS A 198 5.63 12.54 -23.95
N ARG A 199 5.57 11.60 -23.01
CA ARG A 199 5.14 10.20 -23.24
C ARG A 199 3.62 10.02 -23.13
N LEU A 200 2.88 11.05 -22.71
CA LEU A 200 1.43 10.97 -22.60
C LEU A 200 0.79 11.00 -23.99
N ASP A 201 0.32 9.84 -24.45
CA ASP A 201 -0.51 9.74 -25.66
C ASP A 201 -1.96 10.11 -25.34
N TRP A 202 -2.32 11.38 -25.48
CA TRP A 202 -3.68 11.87 -25.24
C TRP A 202 -4.74 11.31 -26.20
N GLY A 203 -4.35 10.64 -27.28
CA GLY A 203 -5.27 9.97 -28.21
C GLY A 203 -5.74 8.60 -27.73
N ARG A 204 -5.16 8.06 -26.65
CA ARG A 204 -5.49 6.75 -26.09
C ARG A 204 -5.92 6.83 -24.63
N GLY A 205 -6.97 6.08 -24.28
CA GLY A 205 -7.42 5.87 -22.90
C GLY A 205 -8.43 6.92 -22.43
N THR A 206 -8.40 7.21 -21.13
CA THR A 206 -9.30 8.15 -20.46
C THR A 206 -9.00 9.61 -20.81
N ILE A 207 -10.02 10.46 -20.69
CA ILE A 207 -9.94 11.92 -20.93
C ILE A 207 -8.99 12.60 -19.93
N THR A 208 -8.81 12.01 -18.75
CA THR A 208 -7.89 12.45 -17.71
C THR A 208 -6.70 11.50 -17.56
N LYS A 209 -5.53 12.03 -17.23
CA LYS A 209 -4.29 11.27 -17.01
C LYS A 209 -3.56 11.75 -15.78
N TRP A 210 -3.06 10.79 -15.00
CA TRP A 210 -2.15 11.06 -13.89
C TRP A 210 -0.72 11.16 -14.39
N THR A 211 0.02 12.16 -13.90
CA THR A 211 1.43 12.34 -14.25
C THR A 211 2.18 12.93 -13.07
N ALA A 212 3.46 12.58 -12.98
CA ALA A 212 4.34 13.08 -11.95
C ALA A 212 4.48 14.62 -12.04
N VAL A 213 4.59 15.24 -10.87
CA VAL A 213 4.88 16.66 -10.73
C VAL A 213 6.08 16.86 -9.83
N ASN A 214 6.92 17.82 -10.21
CA ASN A 214 8.23 18.08 -9.65
C ASN A 214 8.24 19.46 -8.99
N CYS A 215 9.07 19.60 -7.96
CA CYS A 215 9.39 20.92 -7.40
C CYS A 215 10.22 21.71 -8.42
N LYS A 216 9.76 22.89 -8.83
CA LYS A 216 10.49 23.75 -9.78
C LYS A 216 11.90 24.12 -9.31
N SER A 217 12.07 24.31 -7.99
CA SER A 217 13.34 24.73 -7.38
C SER A 217 14.45 23.67 -7.47
N CYS A 218 14.11 22.38 -7.25
CA CYS A 218 15.11 21.31 -7.17
C CYS A 218 14.87 20.14 -8.14
N GLN A 219 13.83 20.20 -8.95
CA GLN A 219 13.40 19.18 -9.91
C GLN A 219 13.05 17.82 -9.30
N HIS A 220 13.00 17.70 -7.97
CA HIS A 220 12.64 16.44 -7.31
C HIS A 220 11.14 16.19 -7.43
N ALA A 221 10.77 14.93 -7.65
CA ALA A 221 9.37 14.49 -7.65
C ALA A 221 8.74 14.79 -6.28
N VAL A 222 7.60 15.47 -6.31
CA VAL A 222 6.84 15.80 -5.09
C VAL A 222 5.53 15.03 -5.05
N GLY A 223 4.95 14.69 -6.19
CA GLY A 223 3.76 13.82 -6.23
C GLY A 223 3.27 13.59 -7.65
N GLU A 224 1.97 13.34 -7.77
CA GLU A 224 1.29 13.16 -9.06
C GLU A 224 0.05 14.03 -9.13
N GLY A 225 -0.26 14.57 -10.30
CA GLY A 225 -1.49 15.29 -10.58
C GLY A 225 -2.27 14.74 -11.77
N GLN A 226 -3.57 15.00 -11.76
CA GLN A 226 -4.49 14.58 -12.80
C GLN A 226 -4.75 15.73 -13.77
N PHE A 227 -4.58 15.48 -15.07
CA PHE A 227 -4.69 16.49 -16.11
C PHE A 227 -5.70 16.02 -17.16
N CYS A 228 -6.52 16.94 -17.65
CA CYS A 228 -7.53 16.69 -18.68
C CYS A 228 -7.11 17.34 -20.01
N MET A 229 -7.51 16.73 -21.13
CA MET A 229 -7.33 17.32 -22.45
C MET A 229 -8.58 18.13 -22.85
N GLU A 230 -8.53 19.46 -22.77
CA GLU A 230 -9.55 20.35 -23.36
C GLU A 230 -8.90 21.33 -24.35
N GLY A 231 -9.27 21.21 -25.63
CA GLY A 231 -9.05 22.22 -26.67
C GLY A 231 -7.64 22.80 -26.80
N LYS A 232 -6.70 22.08 -27.43
CA LYS A 232 -5.37 22.56 -27.92
C LYS A 232 -4.51 23.41 -26.97
N LYS A 233 -4.85 23.50 -25.68
CA LYS A 233 -4.05 24.15 -24.66
C LYS A 233 -3.98 23.23 -23.45
N ASN A 234 -2.76 22.90 -23.04
CA ASN A 234 -2.50 22.21 -21.78
C ASN A 234 -2.88 23.16 -20.65
N PHE A 235 -4.09 23.04 -20.11
CA PHE A 235 -4.50 23.78 -18.91
C PHE A 235 -4.47 22.88 -17.68
N ASN A 236 -4.04 23.48 -16.58
CA ASN A 236 -4.12 22.92 -15.23
C ASN A 236 -5.59 22.80 -14.81
N SER A 237 -6.30 21.75 -15.24
CA SER A 237 -7.42 21.19 -14.46
C SER A 237 -6.84 20.34 -13.31
N PRO A 238 -7.61 19.99 -12.27
CA PRO A 238 -7.12 19.79 -10.91
C PRO A 238 -5.94 18.82 -10.81
N ALA A 239 -4.72 19.35 -10.77
CA ALA A 239 -3.59 18.71 -10.12
C ALA A 239 -3.97 18.40 -8.67
N TYR A 240 -4.46 17.18 -8.47
CA TYR A 240 -4.27 16.48 -7.22
C TYR A 240 -2.77 16.35 -6.99
N LEU A 241 -2.34 16.22 -5.75
CA LEU A 241 -0.93 16.07 -5.46
C LEU A 241 -0.77 14.95 -4.47
N HIS A 242 -0.49 13.76 -4.99
CA HIS A 242 -0.15 12.60 -4.16
C HIS A 242 1.25 12.80 -3.55
N LEU A 243 1.32 13.56 -2.46
CA LEU A 243 2.58 13.76 -1.74
C LEU A 243 2.93 12.49 -0.96
N LEU A 244 3.77 11.65 -1.57
CA LEU A 244 4.41 10.55 -0.85
C LEU A 244 5.51 11.13 0.03
N LYS A 245 5.37 11.01 1.35
CA LYS A 245 6.53 11.18 2.25
C LYS A 245 7.46 10.00 2.02
N THR A 246 8.52 10.16 1.23
CA THR A 246 9.56 9.13 1.19
C THR A 246 10.13 8.97 2.62
N ASN A 247 10.01 7.80 3.24
CA ASN A 247 10.67 7.54 4.51
C ASN A 247 12.18 7.45 4.32
N LYS A 248 12.93 7.83 5.36
CA LYS A 248 14.34 7.47 5.50
C LYS A 248 14.45 5.95 5.70
#